data_AF-A0A956YVK3-F1
#
_entry.id   AF-A0A956YVK3-F1
#
_cell.length_a   1.000
_cell.length_b   1.000
_cell.length_c   1.000
_cell.angle_alpha   90.00
_cell.angle_beta   90.00
_cell.angle_gamma   90.00
#
_symmetry.space_group_name_H-M   'P 1'
#
loop_
_entity.id
_entity.type
_entity.pdbx_description
1 polymer ?
#
loop_
_entity_poly.entity_id
_entity_poly.type
_entity_poly.pdbx_seq_one_letter_code
_entity_poly.pdbx_strand_id
1 'polypeptide(L)'
;MQNRSLSNHLPVTRDLTMAYGLSLVIALLVTVASVGGIVYQTTVYPAEQLVSQVGNDALNLVIGLPFLLGSLWFARRGSLLGLLFWPAALLYILYVYVIYLTGVPFNALFLVYAILVTLCAYAIIGLVASINGEAVRQRFAGVVPARWIGGLLAVFAVLFGAYQVSAIVTAILNGTTVDPLLLAAGIGDLTVECPALLVAGVLLWQRQPLGYVAGAGLLLQIGLLFVGLPIAGILGGPLTG
;
A
#
# COMPACT_ATOMS: atom_id res chain seq x y z
N MET A 1 -43.07 -13.86 0.05
CA MET A 1 -41.84 -14.16 -0.73
C MET A 1 -41.20 -12.84 -1.12
N GLN A 2 -40.18 -12.43 -0.36
CA GLN A 2 -39.61 -11.08 -0.41
C GLN A 2 -38.44 -11.06 -1.40
N ASN A 3 -38.72 -10.74 -2.65
CA ASN A 3 -37.70 -10.55 -3.68
C ASN A 3 -37.10 -9.13 -3.51
N ARG A 4 -36.23 -8.96 -2.51
CA ARG A 4 -35.41 -7.73 -2.40
C ARG A 4 -34.31 -7.85 -3.45
N SER A 5 -34.51 -7.15 -4.56
CA SER A 5 -33.45 -6.80 -5.50
C SER A 5 -32.27 -6.21 -4.73
N LEU A 6 -31.21 -7.01 -4.49
CA LEU A 6 -29.91 -6.50 -4.09
C LEU A 6 -29.42 -5.66 -5.25
N SER A 7 -29.68 -4.36 -5.18
CA SER A 7 -29.26 -3.40 -6.19
C SER A 7 -27.77 -3.56 -6.48
N ASN A 8 -27.43 -3.67 -7.77
CA ASN A 8 -26.09 -3.76 -8.38
C ASN A 8 -25.19 -2.52 -8.11
N HIS A 9 -25.45 -1.76 -7.06
CA HIS A 9 -24.70 -0.57 -6.71
C HIS A 9 -23.65 -0.90 -5.65
N LEU A 10 -22.46 -0.32 -5.84
CA LEU A 10 -21.39 -0.39 -4.85
C LEU A 10 -21.85 0.22 -3.52
N PRO A 11 -21.38 -0.29 -2.38
CA PRO A 11 -21.68 0.26 -1.07
C PRO A 11 -20.90 1.56 -0.83
N VAL A 12 -21.32 2.66 -1.47
CA VAL A 12 -20.66 3.96 -1.39
C VAL A 12 -21.67 5.02 -0.95
N THR A 13 -21.25 5.95 -0.10
CA THR A 13 -22.06 7.05 0.44
C THR A 13 -21.88 8.37 -0.30
N ARG A 14 -20.84 8.49 -1.12
CA ARG A 14 -20.44 9.70 -1.87
C ARG A 14 -20.07 9.36 -3.31
N ASP A 15 -20.03 10.37 -4.17
CA ASP A 15 -19.48 10.22 -5.52
C ASP A 15 -17.96 9.97 -5.47
N LEU A 16 -17.47 9.06 -6.30
CA LEU A 16 -16.07 8.66 -6.42
C LEU A 16 -15.33 9.39 -7.55
N THR A 17 -15.96 10.31 -8.28
CA THR A 17 -15.34 11.05 -9.40
C THR A 17 -13.98 11.66 -9.02
N MET A 18 -13.89 12.32 -7.85
CA MET A 18 -12.63 12.89 -7.37
C MET A 18 -11.58 11.82 -7.04
N ALA A 19 -11.99 10.71 -6.41
CA ALA A 19 -11.10 9.60 -6.10
C ALA A 19 -10.51 8.98 -7.37
N TYR A 20 -11.33 8.84 -8.44
CA TYR A 20 -10.86 8.41 -9.76
C TYR A 20 -9.86 9.40 -10.36
N GLY A 21 -10.17 10.69 -10.34
CA GLY A 21 -9.28 11.74 -10.86
C GLY A 21 -7.92 11.72 -10.15
N LEU A 22 -7.93 11.72 -8.81
CA LEU A 22 -6.73 11.63 -7.99
C LEU A 22 -5.92 10.36 -8.28
N SER A 23 -6.59 9.21 -8.40
CA SER A 23 -5.91 7.94 -8.65
C SER A 23 -5.29 7.85 -10.05
N LEU A 24 -5.88 8.50 -11.06
CA LEU A 24 -5.27 8.61 -12.39
C LEU A 24 -4.05 9.54 -12.38
N VAL A 25 -4.11 10.64 -11.63
CA VAL A 25 -2.93 11.51 -11.41
C VAL A 25 -1.83 10.75 -10.69
N ILE A 26 -2.16 9.98 -9.64
CA ILE A 26 -1.21 9.11 -8.93
C ILE A 26 -0.60 8.09 -9.91
N ALA A 27 -1.40 7.40 -10.72
CA ALA A 27 -0.89 6.44 -11.70
C ALA A 27 0.09 7.10 -12.69
N LEU A 28 -0.21 8.32 -13.16
CA LEU A 28 0.71 9.06 -14.03
C LEU A 28 2.02 9.41 -13.30
N LEU A 29 1.93 9.90 -12.07
CA LEU A 29 3.11 10.28 -11.28
C LEU A 29 3.99 9.07 -10.93
N VAL A 30 3.39 7.93 -10.58
CA VAL A 30 4.11 6.66 -10.39
C VAL A 30 4.84 6.26 -11.67
N THR A 31 4.15 6.35 -12.82
CA THR A 31 4.78 6.07 -14.12
C THR A 31 5.99 6.97 -14.36
N VAL A 32 5.84 8.28 -14.15
CA VAL A 32 6.92 9.26 -14.35
C VAL A 32 8.09 9.00 -13.40
N ALA A 33 7.81 8.77 -12.12
CA ALA A 33 8.82 8.50 -11.11
C ALA A 33 9.60 7.21 -11.43
N SER A 34 8.91 6.11 -11.73
CA SER A 34 9.56 4.83 -11.94
C SER A 34 10.25 4.71 -13.30
N VAL A 35 9.69 5.28 -14.36
CA VAL A 35 10.42 5.38 -15.65
C VAL A 35 11.63 6.31 -15.50
N GLY A 36 11.49 7.43 -14.80
CA GLY A 36 12.59 8.35 -14.51
C GLY A 36 13.71 7.68 -13.70
N GLY A 37 13.35 6.92 -12.66
CA GLY A 37 14.29 6.16 -11.84
C GLY A 37 15.04 5.09 -12.63
N ILE A 38 14.38 4.38 -13.56
CA ILE A 38 15.04 3.37 -14.42
C ILE A 38 15.95 4.04 -15.46
N VAL A 39 15.46 5.07 -16.15
CA VAL A 39 16.20 5.73 -17.25
C VAL A 39 17.41 6.51 -16.72
N TYR A 40 17.27 7.17 -15.58
CA TYR A 40 18.32 7.99 -14.95
C TYR A 40 18.90 7.33 -13.69
N GLN A 41 18.92 5.99 -13.65
CA GLN A 41 19.27 5.18 -12.48
C GLN A 41 20.57 5.58 -11.78
N THR A 42 21.66 5.84 -12.51
CA THR A 42 22.96 6.21 -11.91
C THR A 42 23.01 7.63 -11.36
N THR A 43 22.05 8.48 -11.72
CA THR A 43 21.92 9.85 -11.22
C THR A 43 20.95 9.93 -10.04
N VAL A 44 19.91 9.10 -10.06
CA VAL A 44 18.85 9.09 -9.03
C VAL A 44 19.25 8.21 -7.84
N TYR A 45 19.88 7.06 -8.10
CA TYR A 45 20.19 6.06 -7.08
C TYR A 45 21.69 5.94 -6.82
N PRO A 46 22.10 5.90 -5.53
CA PRO A 46 23.45 5.50 -5.15
C PRO A 46 23.78 4.08 -5.61
N ALA A 47 25.06 3.79 -5.85
CA ALA A 47 25.51 2.49 -6.36
C ALA A 47 25.06 1.32 -5.47
N GLU A 48 25.05 1.52 -4.16
CA GLU A 48 24.65 0.54 -3.15
C GLU A 48 23.14 0.24 -3.15
N GLN A 49 22.30 1.14 -3.68
CA GLN A 49 20.84 1.01 -3.76
C GLN A 49 20.34 0.75 -5.18
N LEU A 50 21.21 0.84 -6.18
CA LEU A 50 20.81 0.89 -7.60
C LEU A 50 19.98 -0.34 -8.01
N VAL A 51 20.45 -1.55 -7.70
CA VAL A 51 19.75 -2.80 -8.06
C VAL A 51 18.38 -2.91 -7.37
N SER A 52 18.30 -2.59 -6.08
CA SER A 52 17.05 -2.72 -5.32
C SER A 52 16.03 -1.67 -5.75
N GLN A 53 16.45 -0.43 -5.98
CA GLN A 53 15.54 0.66 -6.33
C GLN A 53 15.05 0.56 -7.78
N VAL A 54 15.93 0.24 -8.73
CA VAL A 54 15.53 -0.04 -10.12
C VAL A 54 14.58 -1.26 -10.18
N GLY A 55 14.84 -2.29 -9.36
CA GLY A 55 13.93 -3.43 -9.21
C GLY A 55 12.55 -3.03 -8.68
N ASN A 56 12.49 -2.14 -7.68
CA ASN A 56 11.24 -1.60 -7.15
C ASN A 56 10.49 -0.74 -8.18
N ASP A 57 11.20 0.08 -8.96
CA ASP A 57 10.59 0.86 -10.05
C ASP A 57 9.99 -0.03 -11.12
N ALA A 58 10.71 -1.07 -11.54
CA ALA A 58 10.19 -2.05 -12.49
C ALA A 58 8.94 -2.74 -11.93
N LEU A 59 8.95 -3.08 -10.64
CA LEU A 59 7.81 -3.69 -9.98
C LEU A 59 6.61 -2.75 -9.89
N ASN A 60 6.81 -1.47 -9.61
CA ASN A 60 5.75 -0.47 -9.65
C ASN A 60 5.10 -0.42 -11.03
N LEU A 61 5.87 -0.52 -12.11
CA LEU A 61 5.34 -0.51 -13.47
C LEU A 61 4.61 -1.81 -13.84
N VAL A 62 5.12 -2.97 -13.43
CA VAL A 62 4.60 -4.29 -13.85
C VAL A 62 3.48 -4.80 -12.94
N ILE A 63 3.50 -4.44 -11.66
CA ILE A 63 2.55 -4.93 -10.65
C ILE A 63 1.76 -3.78 -10.05
N GLY A 64 2.43 -2.76 -9.51
CA GLY A 64 1.78 -1.66 -8.79
C GLY A 64 0.74 -0.91 -9.63
N LEU A 65 1.12 -0.48 -10.83
CA LEU A 65 0.27 0.26 -11.76
C LEU A 65 -0.89 -0.61 -12.29
N PRO A 66 -0.67 -1.83 -12.83
CA PRO A 66 -1.77 -2.70 -13.23
C PRO A 66 -2.72 -3.02 -12.09
N PHE A 67 -2.20 -3.18 -10.87
CA PHE A 67 -3.02 -3.43 -9.70
C PHE A 67 -3.91 -2.24 -9.35
N LEU A 68 -3.36 -1.02 -9.33
CA LEU A 68 -4.13 0.21 -9.16
C LEU A 68 -5.18 0.34 -10.27
N LEU A 69 -4.78 0.37 -11.54
CA LEU A 69 -5.69 0.56 -12.67
C LEU A 69 -6.76 -0.54 -12.76
N GLY A 70 -6.39 -1.78 -12.45
CA GLY A 70 -7.31 -2.91 -12.35
C GLY A 70 -8.36 -2.69 -11.27
N SER A 71 -7.95 -2.26 -10.08
CA SER A 71 -8.88 -1.96 -8.97
C SER A 71 -9.88 -0.86 -9.35
N LEU A 72 -9.42 0.22 -10.01
CA LEU A 72 -10.28 1.29 -10.54
C LEU A 72 -11.28 0.73 -11.56
N TRP A 73 -10.81 -0.09 -12.50
CA TRP A 73 -11.65 -0.65 -13.56
C TRP A 73 -12.73 -1.58 -13.01
N PHE A 74 -12.38 -2.47 -12.08
CA PHE A 74 -13.33 -3.34 -11.40
C PHE A 74 -14.33 -2.55 -10.56
N ALA A 75 -13.88 -1.51 -9.85
CA ALA A 75 -14.76 -0.61 -9.11
C ALA A 75 -15.75 0.10 -10.07
N ARG A 76 -15.30 0.59 -11.23
CA ARG A 76 -16.21 1.19 -12.24
C ARG A 76 -17.27 0.21 -12.74
N ARG A 77 -16.95 -1.08 -12.79
CA ARG A 77 -17.88 -2.15 -13.16
C ARG A 77 -18.81 -2.60 -12.04
N GLY A 78 -18.78 -1.94 -10.88
CA GLY A 78 -19.63 -2.28 -9.74
C GLY A 78 -19.09 -3.41 -8.87
N SER A 79 -17.83 -3.83 -9.05
CA SER A 79 -17.23 -4.90 -8.25
C SER A 79 -16.86 -4.42 -6.85
N LEU A 80 -17.41 -5.10 -5.84
CA LEU A 80 -17.07 -4.85 -4.44
C LEU A 80 -15.59 -5.10 -4.15
N LEU A 81 -15.01 -6.15 -4.73
CA LEU A 81 -13.58 -6.44 -4.57
C LEU A 81 -12.74 -5.33 -5.20
N GLY A 82 -13.12 -4.81 -6.37
CA GLY A 82 -12.44 -3.65 -6.96
C GLY A 82 -12.44 -2.43 -6.03
N LEU A 83 -13.58 -2.14 -5.40
CA LEU A 83 -13.70 -1.04 -4.44
C LEU A 83 -12.84 -1.25 -3.19
N LEU A 84 -12.73 -2.48 -2.67
CA LEU A 84 -11.93 -2.80 -1.49
C LEU A 84 -10.43 -2.91 -1.79
N PHE A 85 -10.06 -3.25 -3.02
CA PHE A 85 -8.66 -3.39 -3.44
C PHE A 85 -8.04 -2.03 -3.79
N TRP A 86 -8.86 -1.06 -4.17
CA TRP A 86 -8.41 0.28 -4.50
C TRP A 86 -7.66 0.99 -3.35
N PRO A 87 -8.16 1.06 -2.10
CA PRO A 87 -7.38 1.62 -1.00
C PRO A 87 -6.10 0.82 -0.72
N ALA A 88 -6.09 -0.50 -0.97
CA ALA A 88 -4.89 -1.33 -0.83
C ALA A 88 -3.82 -0.95 -1.85
N ALA A 89 -4.21 -0.73 -3.11
CA ALA A 89 -3.29 -0.31 -4.17
C ALA A 89 -2.68 1.06 -3.86
N LEU A 90 -3.51 2.00 -3.37
CA LEU A 90 -3.04 3.31 -2.96
C LEU A 90 -2.11 3.24 -1.74
N LEU A 91 -2.40 2.36 -0.78
CA LEU A 91 -1.58 2.19 0.43
C LEU A 91 -0.23 1.52 0.10
N TYR A 92 -0.23 0.54 -0.81
CA TYR A 92 1.00 -0.03 -1.37
C TYR A 92 1.88 1.06 -2.00
N ILE A 93 1.31 1.90 -2.87
CA ILE A 93 2.05 3.01 -3.50
C ILE A 93 2.55 3.99 -2.43
N LEU A 94 1.69 4.39 -1.49
CA LEU A 94 2.09 5.26 -0.38
C LEU A 94 3.30 4.70 0.37
N TYR A 95 3.25 3.42 0.73
CA TYR A 95 4.31 2.75 1.46
C TYR A 95 5.64 2.79 0.69
N VAL A 96 5.62 2.42 -0.60
CA VAL A 96 6.83 2.47 -1.45
C VAL A 96 7.41 3.88 -1.51
N TYR A 97 6.58 4.91 -1.72
CA TYR A 97 7.07 6.27 -1.84
C TYR A 97 7.45 6.92 -0.51
N VAL A 98 6.97 6.43 0.64
CA VAL A 98 7.53 6.80 1.96
C VAL A 98 8.95 6.30 2.09
N ILE A 99 9.24 5.07 1.65
CA ILE A 99 10.61 4.54 1.63
C ILE A 99 11.48 5.37 0.70
N TYR A 100 10.99 5.79 -0.46
CA TYR A 100 11.76 6.63 -1.38
C TYR A 100 12.04 8.01 -0.79
N LEU A 101 11.04 8.63 -0.14
CA LEU A 101 11.17 9.95 0.48
C LEU A 101 12.20 9.98 1.62
N THR A 102 12.40 8.84 2.29
CA THR A 102 13.25 8.75 3.49
C THR A 102 14.57 8.03 3.26
N GLY A 103 14.67 7.15 2.26
CA GLY A 103 15.84 6.30 1.99
C GLY A 103 16.64 6.67 0.75
N VAL A 104 16.02 7.31 -0.24
CA VAL A 104 16.72 7.76 -1.46
C VAL A 104 17.26 9.18 -1.23
N PRO A 105 18.54 9.45 -1.52
CA PRO A 105 19.10 10.79 -1.40
C PRO A 105 18.35 11.83 -2.23
N PHE A 106 18.44 13.09 -1.80
CA PHE A 106 17.77 14.20 -2.47
C PHE A 106 18.13 14.27 -3.95
N ASN A 107 17.12 14.29 -4.81
CA ASN A 107 17.26 14.30 -6.27
C ASN A 107 16.06 14.99 -6.94
N ALA A 108 16.09 15.09 -8.27
CA ALA A 108 15.05 15.77 -9.06
C ALA A 108 13.64 15.20 -8.90
N LEU A 109 13.50 13.91 -8.53
CA LEU A 109 12.22 13.24 -8.32
C LEU A 109 11.68 13.40 -6.89
N PHE A 110 12.43 14.01 -5.97
CA PHE A 110 12.03 14.17 -4.57
C PHE A 110 10.64 14.81 -4.41
N LEU A 111 10.36 15.87 -5.18
CA LEU A 111 9.04 16.53 -5.14
C LEU A 111 7.93 15.61 -5.65
N VAL A 112 8.21 14.75 -6.62
CA VAL A 112 7.25 13.75 -7.12
C VAL A 112 6.93 12.75 -6.03
N TYR A 113 7.93 12.28 -5.28
CA TYR A 113 7.74 11.36 -4.14
C TYR A 113 6.86 12.00 -3.06
N ALA A 114 7.14 13.26 -2.70
CA ALA A 114 6.36 13.99 -1.69
C ALA A 114 4.89 14.19 -2.12
N ILE A 115 4.67 14.55 -3.38
CA ILE A 115 3.31 14.70 -3.95
C ILE A 115 2.59 13.34 -3.95
N LEU A 116 3.27 12.26 -4.36
CA LEU A 116 2.71 10.91 -4.38
C LEU A 116 2.25 10.47 -2.98
N VAL A 117 3.11 10.58 -1.97
CA VAL A 117 2.76 10.24 -0.58
C VAL A 117 1.53 11.04 -0.13
N THR A 118 1.52 12.34 -0.40
CA THR A 118 0.43 13.23 0.00
C THR A 118 -0.89 12.87 -0.70
N LEU A 119 -0.87 12.72 -2.02
CA LEU A 119 -2.06 12.38 -2.80
C LEU A 119 -2.61 11.00 -2.43
N CYS A 120 -1.74 10.00 -2.26
CA CYS A 120 -2.17 8.68 -1.82
C CYS A 120 -2.84 8.74 -0.44
N ALA A 121 -2.26 9.45 0.53
CA ALA A 121 -2.81 9.56 1.88
C ALA A 121 -4.23 10.15 1.85
N TYR A 122 -4.40 11.30 1.18
CA TYR A 122 -5.71 11.94 1.07
C TYR A 122 -6.71 11.15 0.22
N ALA A 123 -6.25 10.47 -0.85
CA ALA A 123 -7.09 9.61 -1.65
C ALA A 123 -7.61 8.40 -0.85
N ILE A 124 -6.75 7.76 -0.03
CA ILE A 124 -7.14 6.66 0.86
C ILE A 124 -8.17 7.15 1.87
N ILE A 125 -7.91 8.26 2.56
CA ILE A 125 -8.84 8.83 3.55
C ILE A 125 -10.19 9.13 2.89
N GLY A 126 -10.20 9.83 1.77
CA GLY A 126 -11.42 10.18 1.04
C GLY A 126 -12.18 8.96 0.54
N LEU A 127 -11.48 7.97 -0.01
CA LEU A 127 -12.08 6.74 -0.53
C LEU A 127 -12.66 5.88 0.59
N VAL A 128 -11.89 5.60 1.64
CA VAL A 128 -12.35 4.79 2.79
C VAL A 128 -13.54 5.48 3.49
N ALA A 129 -13.50 6.81 3.66
CA ALA A 129 -14.62 7.56 4.23
C ALA A 129 -15.88 7.57 3.34
N SER A 130 -15.73 7.27 2.04
CA SER A 130 -16.85 7.17 1.10
C SER A 130 -17.45 5.77 1.04
N ILE A 131 -16.77 4.74 1.57
CA ILE A 131 -17.30 3.37 1.59
C ILE A 131 -18.29 3.20 2.73
N ASN A 132 -19.48 2.67 2.44
CA ASN A 132 -20.44 2.27 3.46
C ASN A 132 -19.98 0.97 4.14
N GLY A 133 -19.21 1.11 5.22
CA GLY A 133 -18.67 -0.01 5.97
C GLY A 133 -19.73 -0.98 6.51
N GLU A 134 -20.94 -0.50 6.85
CA GLU A 134 -22.00 -1.38 7.38
C GLU A 134 -22.57 -2.27 6.28
N ALA A 135 -22.74 -1.73 5.07
CA ALA A 135 -23.13 -2.53 3.91
C ALA A 135 -22.04 -3.55 3.52
N VAL A 136 -20.75 -3.19 3.66
CA VAL A 136 -19.63 -4.13 3.47
C VAL A 136 -19.68 -5.24 4.53
N ARG A 137 -19.80 -4.87 5.81
CA ARG A 137 -19.94 -5.80 6.92
C ARG A 137 -21.09 -6.77 6.71
N GLN A 138 -22.28 -6.31 6.31
CA GLN A 138 -23.43 -7.19 6.06
C GLN A 138 -23.17 -8.23 4.97
N ARG A 139 -22.38 -7.89 3.94
CA ARG A 139 -22.03 -8.82 2.86
C ARG A 139 -21.00 -9.88 3.27
N PHE A 140 -20.09 -9.55 4.19
CA PHE A 140 -19.01 -10.43 4.62
C PHE A 140 -19.22 -11.09 5.98
N ALA A 141 -20.16 -10.60 6.79
CA ALA A 141 -20.50 -11.17 8.08
C ALA A 141 -21.01 -12.60 7.91
N GLY A 142 -20.40 -13.54 8.63
CA GLY A 142 -20.73 -14.96 8.57
C GLY A 142 -20.02 -15.74 7.45
N VAL A 143 -19.44 -15.05 6.45
CA VAL A 143 -18.62 -15.66 5.40
C VAL A 143 -17.14 -15.56 5.75
N VAL A 144 -16.72 -14.40 6.25
CA VAL A 144 -15.32 -14.10 6.57
C VAL A 144 -15.08 -14.37 8.05
N PRO A 145 -14.03 -15.15 8.41
CA PRO A 145 -13.68 -15.41 9.80
C PRO A 145 -12.98 -14.18 10.40
N ALA A 146 -13.76 -13.12 10.65
CA ALA A 146 -13.25 -11.78 10.99
C ALA A 146 -12.29 -11.76 12.19
N ARG A 147 -12.52 -12.57 13.22
CA ARG A 147 -11.62 -12.65 14.38
C ARG A 147 -10.27 -13.26 13.99
N TRP A 148 -10.27 -14.35 13.23
CA TRP A 148 -9.03 -14.97 12.79
C TRP A 148 -8.20 -14.03 11.91
N ILE A 149 -8.84 -13.37 10.94
CA ILE A 149 -8.15 -12.42 10.07
C ILE A 149 -7.69 -11.19 10.86
N GLY A 150 -8.53 -10.65 11.73
CA GLY A 150 -8.15 -9.52 12.58
C GLY A 150 -6.96 -9.85 13.49
N GLY A 151 -6.94 -11.07 14.04
CA GLY A 151 -5.83 -11.57 14.84
C GLY A 151 -4.56 -11.75 14.01
N LEU A 152 -4.68 -12.29 12.80
CA LEU A 152 -3.56 -12.43 11.86
C LEU A 152 -2.92 -11.07 11.52
N LEU A 153 -3.75 -10.06 11.22
CA LEU A 153 -3.27 -8.69 10.95
C LEU A 153 -2.55 -8.10 12.17
N ALA A 154 -3.09 -8.27 13.37
CA ALA A 154 -2.45 -7.81 14.61
C ALA A 154 -1.13 -8.55 14.88
N VAL A 155 -1.06 -9.85 14.60
CA VAL A 155 0.18 -10.64 14.70
C VAL A 155 1.23 -10.12 13.72
N PHE A 156 0.87 -9.86 12.46
CA PHE A 156 1.82 -9.27 11.51
C PHE A 156 2.31 -7.90 11.96
N ALA A 157 1.43 -7.03 12.46
CA ALA A 157 1.82 -5.73 13.01
C ALA A 157 2.85 -5.86 14.14
N VAL A 158 2.63 -6.81 15.07
CA VAL A 158 3.55 -7.05 16.18
C VAL A 158 4.87 -7.65 15.71
N LEU A 159 4.85 -8.61 14.79
CA LEU A 159 6.06 -9.27 14.30
C LEU A 159 6.94 -8.30 13.50
N PHE A 160 6.36 -7.57 12.56
CA PHE A 160 7.10 -6.57 11.77
C PHE A 160 7.56 -5.42 12.66
N GLY A 161 6.70 -4.91 13.54
CA GLY A 161 7.09 -3.87 14.49
C GLY A 161 8.22 -4.31 15.41
N ALA A 162 8.16 -5.53 15.97
CA ALA A 162 9.21 -6.07 16.82
C ALA A 162 10.53 -6.28 16.05
N TYR A 163 10.46 -6.73 14.79
CA TYR A 163 11.64 -6.85 13.93
C TYR A 163 12.33 -5.49 13.73
N GLN A 164 11.56 -4.45 13.39
CA GLN A 164 12.11 -3.11 13.16
C GLN A 164 12.63 -2.46 14.45
N VAL A 165 11.90 -2.60 15.56
CA VAL A 165 12.37 -2.14 16.88
C VAL A 165 13.65 -2.85 17.29
N SER A 166 13.75 -4.16 17.07
CA SER A 166 14.96 -4.93 17.39
C SER A 166 16.16 -4.41 16.59
N ALA A 167 16.00 -4.18 15.28
CA ALA A 167 17.09 -3.67 14.44
C ALA A 167 17.59 -2.30 14.94
N ILE A 168 16.67 -1.39 15.29
CA ILE A 168 17.01 -0.06 15.82
C ILE A 168 17.71 -0.17 17.18
N VAL A 169 17.18 -0.98 18.10
CA VAL A 169 17.77 -1.15 19.44
C VAL A 169 19.17 -1.75 19.34
N THR A 170 19.38 -2.75 18.49
CA THR A 170 20.71 -3.34 18.26
C THR A 170 21.69 -2.31 17.72
N ALA A 171 21.29 -1.48 16.76
CA ALA A 171 22.15 -0.43 16.21
C ALA A 171 22.56 0.60 17.27
N ILE A 172 21.62 1.01 18.14
CA ILE A 172 21.88 1.92 19.26
C ILE A 172 22.87 1.30 20.24
N LEU A 173 22.66 0.04 20.64
CA LEU A 173 23.51 -0.65 21.62
C LEU A 173 24.94 -0.85 21.11
N ASN A 174 25.10 -1.09 19.80
CA ASN A 174 26.41 -1.34 19.19
C ASN A 174 27.08 -0.06 18.68
N GLY A 175 26.41 1.11 18.73
CA GLY A 175 26.93 2.36 18.18
C GLY A 175 27.17 2.32 16.67
N THR A 176 26.45 1.47 15.93
CA THR A 176 26.61 1.29 14.48
C THR A 176 25.65 2.16 13.69
N THR A 177 26.07 2.64 12.53
CA THR A 177 25.16 3.32 11.59
C THR A 177 24.21 2.33 10.94
N VAL A 178 22.94 2.70 10.82
CA VAL A 178 21.93 1.89 10.15
C VAL A 178 21.99 2.18 8.66
N ASP A 179 21.88 1.13 7.84
CA ASP A 179 21.70 1.28 6.39
C ASP A 179 20.51 2.20 6.08
N PRO A 180 20.64 3.22 5.21
CA PRO A 180 19.57 4.17 4.94
C PRO A 180 18.27 3.53 4.45
N LEU A 181 18.36 2.44 3.68
CA LEU A 181 17.19 1.75 3.15
C LEU A 181 16.50 0.92 4.24
N LEU A 182 17.28 0.26 5.10
CA LEU A 182 16.75 -0.42 6.28
C LEU A 182 16.05 0.56 7.23
N LEU A 183 16.64 1.75 7.44
CA LEU A 183 16.04 2.80 8.24
C LEU A 183 14.74 3.32 7.61
N ALA A 184 14.73 3.55 6.30
CA ALA A 184 13.56 4.00 5.56
C ALA A 184 12.40 2.99 5.62
N ALA A 185 12.70 1.69 5.47
CA ALA A 185 11.73 0.62 5.68
C ALA A 185 11.21 0.61 7.13
N GLY A 186 12.09 0.80 8.11
CA GLY A 186 11.72 0.93 9.52
C GLY A 186 10.76 2.09 9.79
N ILE A 187 11.02 3.25 9.16
CA ILE A 187 10.12 4.40 9.24
C ILE A 187 8.75 4.06 8.63
N GLY A 188 8.71 3.51 7.42
CA GLY A 188 7.47 3.12 6.75
C GLY A 188 6.66 2.11 7.57
N ASP A 189 7.32 1.09 8.10
CA ASP A 189 6.67 0.05 8.89
C ASP A 189 6.11 0.58 10.21
N LEU A 190 6.91 1.34 10.97
CA LEU A 190 6.51 1.79 12.30
C LEU A 190 5.52 2.96 12.27
N THR A 191 5.52 3.77 11.22
CA THR A 191 4.64 4.96 11.12
C THR A 191 3.38 4.74 10.29
N VAL A 192 3.41 3.82 9.32
CA VAL A 192 2.30 3.58 8.39
C VAL A 192 1.78 2.15 8.52
N GLU A 193 2.59 1.16 8.19
CA GLU A 193 2.12 -0.21 7.96
C GLU A 193 1.64 -0.88 9.25
N CYS A 194 2.49 -0.96 10.28
CA CYS A 194 2.17 -1.62 11.53
C CYS A 194 0.99 -0.95 12.27
N PRO A 195 0.92 0.39 12.38
CA PRO A 195 -0.27 1.05 12.93
C PRO A 195 -1.55 0.74 12.15
N ALA A 196 -1.50 0.76 10.80
CA ALA A 196 -2.66 0.45 9.97
C ALA A 196 -3.12 -1.00 10.18
N LEU A 197 -2.18 -1.95 10.18
CA LEU A 197 -2.43 -3.38 10.44
C LEU A 197 -3.03 -3.62 11.81
N LEU A 198 -2.48 -2.99 12.85
CA LEU A 198 -2.94 -3.16 14.21
C LEU A 198 -4.36 -2.59 14.39
N VAL A 199 -4.60 -1.36 13.92
CA VAL A 199 -5.92 -0.71 14.04
C VAL A 199 -6.96 -1.48 13.24
N ALA A 200 -6.69 -1.83 11.98
CA ALA A 200 -7.63 -2.59 11.17
C ALA A 200 -7.86 -4.00 11.73
N GLY A 201 -6.80 -4.64 12.22
CA GLY A 201 -6.87 -5.96 12.87
C GLY A 201 -7.76 -5.95 14.10
N VAL A 202 -7.58 -4.97 15.00
CA VAL A 202 -8.42 -4.79 16.19
C VAL A 202 -9.86 -4.47 15.82
N LEU A 203 -10.09 -3.56 14.87
CA LEU A 203 -11.44 -3.23 14.42
C LEU A 203 -12.15 -4.43 13.80
N LEU A 204 -11.44 -5.23 12.99
CA LEU A 204 -11.99 -6.43 12.37
C LEU A 204 -12.24 -7.53 13.41
N TRP A 205 -11.36 -7.68 14.41
CA TRP A 205 -11.56 -8.58 15.54
C TRP A 205 -12.83 -8.24 16.32
N GLN A 206 -13.07 -6.95 16.53
CA GLN A 206 -14.30 -6.43 17.14
C GLN A 206 -15.52 -6.46 16.20
N ARG A 207 -15.35 -6.94 14.96
CA ARG A 207 -16.38 -6.99 13.90
C ARG A 207 -16.96 -5.60 13.58
N GLN A 208 -16.15 -4.56 13.71
CA GLN A 208 -16.53 -3.19 13.38
C GLN A 208 -16.58 -2.98 11.86
N PRO A 209 -17.49 -2.12 11.35
CA PRO A 209 -17.66 -1.87 9.92
C PRO A 209 -16.38 -1.48 9.17
N LEU A 210 -15.60 -0.56 9.74
CA LEU A 210 -14.32 -0.12 9.14
C LEU A 210 -13.28 -1.24 9.10
N GLY A 211 -13.32 -2.19 10.04
CA GLY A 211 -12.43 -3.35 10.04
C GLY A 211 -12.63 -4.25 8.83
N TYR A 212 -13.86 -4.41 8.34
CA TYR A 212 -14.14 -5.19 7.11
C TYR A 212 -13.64 -4.49 5.85
N VAL A 213 -13.68 -3.16 5.82
CA VAL A 213 -13.16 -2.38 4.69
C VAL A 213 -11.63 -2.41 4.68
N ALA A 214 -11.01 -2.03 5.79
CA ALA A 214 -9.56 -1.92 5.90
C ALA A 214 -8.86 -3.28 5.90
N GLY A 215 -9.42 -4.28 6.59
CA GLY A 215 -8.79 -5.60 6.70
C GLY A 215 -8.70 -6.35 5.37
N ALA A 216 -9.70 -6.22 4.49
CA ALA A 216 -9.62 -6.79 3.15
C ALA A 216 -8.51 -6.14 2.31
N GLY A 217 -8.38 -4.81 2.40
CA GLY A 217 -7.34 -4.08 1.69
C GLY A 217 -5.93 -4.41 2.20
N LEU A 218 -5.73 -4.40 3.51
CA LEU A 218 -4.43 -4.64 4.14
C LEU A 218 -3.93 -6.07 3.95
N LEU A 219 -4.81 -7.09 4.03
CA LEU A 219 -4.41 -8.46 3.71
C LEU A 219 -3.87 -8.57 2.28
N LEU A 220 -4.53 -7.91 1.33
CA LEU A 220 -4.13 -7.94 -0.05
C LEU A 220 -2.82 -7.18 -0.28
N GLN A 221 -2.66 -6.02 0.36
CA GLN A 221 -1.42 -5.27 0.33
C GLN A 221 -0.25 -6.10 0.88
N ILE A 222 -0.41 -6.73 2.04
CA ILE A 222 0.61 -7.63 2.61
C ILE A 222 0.94 -8.74 1.61
N GLY A 223 -0.07 -9.39 1.03
CA GLY A 223 0.13 -10.41 0.00
C GLY A 223 0.93 -9.89 -1.19
N LEU A 224 0.65 -8.66 -1.64
CA LEU A 224 1.38 -7.99 -2.71
C LEU A 224 2.84 -7.73 -2.33
N LEU A 225 3.12 -7.30 -1.10
CA LEU A 225 4.48 -7.05 -0.61
C LEU A 225 5.29 -8.35 -0.53
N PHE A 226 4.70 -9.43 0.00
CA PHE A 226 5.36 -10.74 0.09
C PHE A 226 5.73 -11.32 -1.27
N VAL A 227 4.85 -11.15 -2.27
CA VAL A 227 5.12 -11.60 -3.65
C VAL A 227 6.04 -10.62 -4.38
N GLY A 228 5.90 -9.32 -4.08
CA GLY A 228 6.57 -8.27 -4.81
C GLY A 228 8.06 -8.19 -4.52
N LEU A 229 8.46 -8.23 -3.24
CA LEU A 229 9.88 -8.07 -2.88
C LEU A 229 10.83 -9.06 -3.58
N PRO A 230 10.52 -10.37 -3.69
CA PRO A 230 11.32 -11.30 -4.49
C PRO A 230 11.38 -10.93 -5.98
N ILE A 231 10.26 -10.50 -6.57
CA ILE A 231 10.18 -10.11 -7.99
C ILE A 231 11.03 -8.87 -8.25
N ALA A 232 11.00 -7.87 -7.35
CA ALA A 232 11.84 -6.68 -7.48
C ALA A 232 13.34 -7.05 -7.54
N GLY A 233 13.79 -7.99 -6.69
CA GLY A 233 15.16 -8.48 -6.74
C GLY A 233 15.55 -9.15 -8.07
N ILE A 234 14.61 -9.88 -8.68
CA ILE A 234 14.80 -10.53 -9.99
C ILE A 234 14.84 -9.49 -11.12
N LEU A 235 13.99 -8.46 -11.06
CA LEU A 235 13.90 -7.42 -12.08
C LEU A 235 15.07 -6.43 -12.05
N GLY A 236 15.64 -6.17 -10.88
CA GLY A 236 16.72 -5.20 -10.72
C GLY A 236 17.98 -5.56 -11.51
N GLY A 237 18.49 -6.79 -11.35
CA GLY A 237 19.76 -7.21 -11.94
C GLY A 237 19.88 -6.97 -13.46
N PRO A 238 18.91 -7.45 -14.29
CA PRO A 238 18.96 -7.26 -15.74
C PRO A 238 18.88 -5.81 -16.22
N LEU A 239 18.31 -4.91 -15.43
CA LEU A 239 18.09 -3.50 -15.80
C LEU A 239 19.28 -2.60 -15.44
N THR A 240 20.20 -3.12 -14.62
CA THR A 240 21.36 -2.39 -14.09
C THR A 240 22.70 -2.81 -14.71
N GLY A 241 22.67 -3.68 -15.73
CA GLY A 241 23.84 -4.24 -16.42
C GLY A 241 24.31 -3.44 -17.62
#